data_AF-A0A9X4QTZ9-F1
#
_entry.id   AF-A0A9X4QTZ9-F1
#
_cell.length_a   1.000
_cell.length_b   1.000
_cell.length_c   1.000
_cell.angle_alpha   90.00
_cell.angle_beta   90.00
_cell.angle_gamma   90.00
#
_symmetry.space_group_name_H-M   'P 1'
#
loop_
_entity.id
_entity.type
_entity.pdbx_description
1 polymer ?
#
loop_
_entity_poly.entity_id
_entity_poly.type
_entity_poly.pdbx_seq_one_letter_code
_entity_poly.pdbx_strand_id
1 'polypeptide(L)'
;MKELYAHDPFLNGRSALTYGSSSYLRNIAQAGSQMGLGEDDWGVLSPPTDEGSRGTDGAFEIPFVFAIPEKAPHADAAWELLKYIMSPSQANRLVRLPHGDALPTVAADAAAADSRSAVFYRAEVDPSRVLDAAARNADPSYRRVASAIWTEANGRMQSLNDGVLDVPELLKALQAKAAQTIRDAQAKPEAKP
;
A
#
# COMPACT_ATOMS: atom_id res chain seq x y z
N MET A 1 11.46 -17.97 12.57
CA MET A 1 10.17 -17.52 12.00
C MET A 1 9.13 -17.25 13.09
N LYS A 2 8.80 -18.20 13.98
CA LYS A 2 7.80 -17.98 15.05
C LYS A 2 8.07 -16.73 15.92
N GLU A 3 9.34 -16.48 16.26
CA GLU A 3 9.76 -15.30 17.03
C GLU A 3 9.53 -13.96 16.28
N LEU A 4 9.65 -13.96 14.95
CA LEU A 4 9.35 -12.79 14.12
C LEU A 4 7.85 -12.44 14.16
N TYR A 5 6.99 -13.44 14.09
CA TYR A 5 5.53 -13.25 14.11
C TYR A 5 4.96 -13.09 15.53
N ALA A 6 5.72 -13.37 16.58
CA ALA A 6 5.29 -13.18 17.96
C ALA A 6 5.00 -11.71 18.31
N HIS A 7 5.61 -10.77 17.58
CA HIS A 7 5.38 -9.34 17.74
C HIS A 7 4.13 -8.83 17.01
N ASP A 8 3.53 -9.64 16.14
CA ASP A 8 2.32 -9.25 15.41
C ASP A 8 1.07 -9.44 16.29
N PRO A 9 0.35 -8.36 16.68
CA PRO A 9 -0.78 -8.47 17.60
C PRO A 9 -1.97 -9.24 17.02
N PHE A 10 -2.15 -9.24 15.70
CA PHE A 10 -3.27 -9.93 15.07
C PHE A 10 -3.00 -11.44 15.00
N LEU A 11 -1.78 -11.84 14.58
CA LEU A 11 -1.43 -13.27 14.50
C LEU A 11 -1.46 -13.98 15.86
N ASN A 12 -1.16 -13.30 16.96
CA ASN A 12 -1.20 -13.87 18.32
C ASN A 12 -2.50 -13.59 19.09
N GLY A 13 -3.55 -13.10 18.42
CA GLY A 13 -4.86 -12.89 19.03
C GLY A 13 -4.96 -11.73 20.03
N ARG A 14 -3.95 -10.84 20.10
CA ARG A 14 -3.99 -9.61 20.91
C ARG A 14 -4.72 -8.46 20.23
N SER A 15 -5.03 -8.59 18.93
CA SER A 15 -5.87 -7.67 18.19
C SER A 15 -6.93 -8.41 17.38
N ALA A 16 -8.16 -7.93 17.42
CA ALA A 16 -9.26 -8.45 16.62
C ALA A 16 -9.19 -8.02 15.14
N LEU A 17 -8.47 -6.93 14.85
CA LEU A 17 -8.36 -6.34 13.52
C LEU A 17 -6.91 -5.95 13.23
N THR A 18 -6.56 -5.95 11.95
CA THR A 18 -5.31 -5.38 11.44
C THR A 18 -5.56 -4.71 10.10
N TYR A 19 -4.65 -3.83 9.70
CA TYR A 19 -4.67 -3.16 8.42
C TYR A 19 -3.37 -3.46 7.69
N GLY A 20 -3.46 -3.95 6.46
CA GLY A 20 -2.30 -4.33 5.66
C GLY A 20 -2.65 -4.58 4.21
N SER A 21 -1.63 -4.70 3.36
CA SER A 21 -1.80 -5.02 1.95
C SER A 21 -2.02 -6.53 1.73
N SER A 22 -2.29 -6.93 0.49
CA SER A 22 -2.42 -8.35 0.13
C SER A 22 -1.21 -9.21 0.52
N SER A 23 -0.03 -8.60 0.62
CA SER A 23 1.19 -9.27 1.09
C SER A 23 1.06 -9.88 2.49
N TYR A 24 0.16 -9.35 3.32
CA TYR A 24 -0.07 -9.87 4.67
C TYR A 24 -0.78 -11.22 4.67
N LEU A 25 -1.52 -11.58 3.60
CA LEU A 25 -2.11 -12.92 3.44
C LEU A 25 -1.03 -14.01 3.49
N ARG A 26 0.16 -13.73 2.96
CA ARG A 26 1.31 -14.63 3.04
C ARG A 26 1.77 -14.84 4.49
N ASN A 27 1.77 -13.79 5.31
CA ASN A 27 2.15 -13.91 6.73
C ASN A 27 1.16 -14.81 7.48
N ILE A 28 -0.14 -14.65 7.23
CA ILE A 28 -1.17 -15.52 7.82
C ILE A 28 -1.00 -16.96 7.33
N ALA A 29 -0.80 -17.17 6.02
CA ALA A 29 -0.59 -18.51 5.47
C ALA A 29 0.67 -19.21 6.02
N GLN A 30 1.73 -18.45 6.29
CA GLN A 30 3.00 -19.00 6.77
C GLN A 30 3.03 -19.24 8.29
N ALA A 31 2.34 -18.41 9.07
CA ALA A 31 2.48 -18.38 10.52
C ALA A 31 1.18 -18.54 11.31
N GLY A 32 0.02 -18.31 10.70
CA GLY A 32 -1.28 -18.30 11.39
C GLY A 32 -1.52 -19.56 12.20
N SER A 33 -1.37 -20.73 11.58
CA SER A 33 -1.57 -22.03 12.27
C SER A 33 -0.59 -22.26 13.42
N GLN A 34 0.67 -21.82 13.29
CA GLN A 34 1.67 -21.92 14.36
C GLN A 34 1.40 -20.97 15.53
N MET A 35 0.58 -19.95 15.29
CA MET A 35 0.17 -18.92 16.24
C MET A 35 -1.26 -19.13 16.76
N GLY A 36 -1.94 -20.20 16.33
CA GLY A 36 -3.28 -20.56 16.77
C GLY A 36 -4.42 -19.86 16.01
N LEU A 37 -4.12 -19.20 14.89
CA LEU A 37 -5.10 -18.61 13.97
C LEU A 37 -5.43 -19.64 12.87
N GLY A 38 -6.58 -20.30 13.00
CA GLY A 38 -7.10 -21.25 12.00
C GLY A 38 -7.56 -20.57 10.72
N GLU A 39 -7.77 -21.33 9.65
CA GLU A 39 -8.22 -20.76 8.37
C GLU A 39 -9.59 -20.10 8.48
N ASP A 40 -10.49 -20.60 9.32
CA ASP A 40 -11.85 -20.08 9.47
C ASP A 40 -11.98 -18.95 10.52
N ASP A 41 -10.91 -18.62 11.24
CA ASP A 41 -10.91 -17.64 12.33
C ASP A 41 -10.78 -16.18 11.84
N TRP A 42 -10.54 -15.98 10.55
CA TRP A 42 -10.30 -14.66 9.98
C TRP A 42 -10.85 -14.48 8.56
N GLY A 43 -11.10 -13.21 8.23
CA GLY A 43 -11.57 -12.77 6.92
C GLY A 43 -10.87 -11.50 6.45
N VAL A 44 -11.13 -11.13 5.21
CA VAL A 44 -10.66 -9.88 4.60
C VAL A 44 -11.87 -9.03 4.27
N LEU A 45 -11.79 -7.75 4.60
CA LEU A 45 -12.84 -6.76 4.36
C LEU A 45 -12.19 -5.54 3.71
N SER A 46 -12.93 -4.83 2.86
CA SER A 46 -12.50 -3.52 2.36
C SER A 46 -12.46 -2.51 3.53
N PRO A 47 -11.49 -1.59 3.56
CA PRO A 47 -11.43 -0.58 4.60
C PRO A 47 -12.70 0.29 4.61
N PRO A 48 -13.10 0.82 5.78
CA PRO A 48 -14.18 1.78 5.85
C PRO A 48 -13.82 3.00 5.00
N THR A 49 -14.72 3.35 4.09
CA THR A 49 -14.61 4.55 3.23
C THR A 49 -15.46 5.65 3.86
N ASP A 50 -15.02 6.91 3.75
CA ASP A 50 -15.80 8.06 4.21
C ASP A 50 -17.20 8.03 3.58
N GLU A 51 -18.21 8.56 4.27
CA GLU A 51 -19.60 8.49 3.77
C GLU A 51 -19.79 9.11 2.39
N GLY A 52 -18.94 10.08 2.02
CA GLY A 52 -18.91 10.72 0.70
C GLY A 52 -18.06 10.03 -0.37
N SER A 53 -17.37 8.94 -0.05
CA SER A 53 -16.46 8.19 -0.95
C SER A 53 -16.67 6.67 -0.88
N ARG A 54 -17.85 6.24 -0.44
CA ARG A 54 -18.26 4.82 -0.39
C ARG A 54 -18.02 4.15 -1.76
N GLY A 55 -17.13 3.15 -1.78
CA GLY A 55 -16.81 2.36 -2.98
C GLY A 55 -15.54 2.76 -3.72
N THR A 56 -14.94 3.92 -3.43
CA THR A 56 -13.62 4.30 -3.96
C THR A 56 -12.55 4.01 -2.92
N ASP A 57 -11.64 3.07 -3.21
CA ASP A 57 -10.51 2.80 -2.33
C ASP A 57 -9.42 3.85 -2.56
N GLY A 58 -8.97 4.49 -1.48
CA GLY A 58 -7.85 5.42 -1.49
C GLY A 58 -6.49 4.73 -1.44
N ALA A 59 -6.47 3.42 -1.16
CA ALA A 59 -5.27 2.62 -0.95
C ALA A 59 -4.92 1.72 -2.17
N PHE A 60 -4.99 2.28 -3.38
CA PHE A 60 -4.53 1.62 -4.59
C PHE A 60 -3.09 2.01 -4.93
N GLU A 61 -2.23 1.02 -5.11
CA GLU A 61 -0.83 1.21 -5.52
C GLU A 61 -0.50 0.31 -6.71
N ILE A 62 0.16 0.87 -7.72
CA ILE A 62 0.78 0.09 -8.81
C ILE A 62 2.29 0.04 -8.51
N PRO A 63 2.81 -1.05 -7.92
CA PRO A 63 4.19 -1.09 -7.47
C PRO A 63 5.19 -1.16 -8.63
N PHE A 64 4.77 -1.69 -9.79
CA PHE A 64 5.65 -1.89 -10.94
C PHE A 64 4.95 -1.56 -12.25
N VAL A 65 5.65 -0.81 -13.11
CA VAL A 65 5.27 -0.58 -14.51
C VAL A 65 6.40 -1.10 -15.38
N PHE A 66 6.09 -2.04 -16.27
CA PHE A 66 7.03 -2.49 -17.29
C PHE A 66 7.03 -1.52 -18.48
N ALA A 67 8.21 -1.10 -18.91
CA ALA A 67 8.39 -0.19 -20.03
C ALA A 67 9.46 -0.72 -20.99
N ILE A 68 9.26 -0.50 -22.30
CA ILE A 68 10.24 -0.80 -23.34
C ILE A 68 10.89 0.52 -23.76
N PRO A 69 12.22 0.68 -23.62
CA PRO A 69 12.91 1.87 -24.10
C PRO A 69 12.73 2.06 -25.61
N GLU A 70 12.56 3.31 -26.04
CA GLU A 70 12.38 3.65 -27.47
C GLU A 70 13.50 3.11 -28.36
N LYS A 71 14.74 3.10 -27.84
CA LYS A 71 15.96 2.66 -28.55
C LYS A 71 16.35 1.21 -28.23
N ALA A 72 15.41 0.39 -27.75
CA ALA A 72 15.70 -1.00 -27.44
C ALA A 72 16.09 -1.79 -28.71
N PRO A 73 17.21 -2.52 -28.71
CA PRO A 73 17.67 -3.26 -29.90
C PRO A 73 16.73 -4.40 -30.31
N HIS A 74 15.86 -4.86 -29.40
CA HIS A 74 14.93 -5.97 -29.61
C HIS A 74 13.53 -5.63 -29.06
N ALA A 75 12.99 -4.48 -29.46
CA ALA A 75 11.69 -4.00 -28.97
C ALA A 75 10.55 -5.03 -29.17
N ASP A 76 10.50 -5.69 -30.34
CA ASP A 76 9.47 -6.69 -30.63
C ASP A 76 9.55 -7.91 -29.70
N ALA A 77 10.77 -8.42 -29.45
CA ALA A 77 10.96 -9.56 -28.55
C ALA A 77 10.62 -9.20 -27.10
N ALA A 78 10.96 -7.98 -26.66
CA ALA A 78 10.57 -7.47 -25.35
C ALA A 78 9.04 -7.36 -25.23
N TRP A 79 8.35 -6.92 -26.29
CA TRP A 79 6.89 -6.83 -26.32
C TRP A 79 6.22 -8.20 -26.19
N GLU A 80 6.71 -9.21 -26.91
CA GLU A 80 6.19 -10.59 -26.79
C GLU A 80 6.42 -11.17 -25.39
N LEU A 81 7.55 -10.85 -24.76
CA LEU A 81 7.80 -11.23 -23.37
C LEU A 81 6.80 -10.58 -22.41
N LEU A 82 6.51 -9.28 -22.56
CA LEU A 82 5.52 -8.59 -21.72
C LEU A 82 4.13 -9.18 -21.89
N LYS A 83 3.70 -9.49 -23.12
CA LYS A 83 2.43 -10.19 -23.38
C LYS A 83 2.36 -11.53 -22.66
N TYR A 84 3.45 -12.30 -22.67
CA TYR A 84 3.51 -13.57 -21.96
C TYR A 84 3.39 -13.39 -20.45
N ILE A 85 4.17 -12.47 -19.86
CA ILE A 85 4.13 -12.18 -18.41
C ILE A 85 2.73 -11.74 -17.98
N MET A 86 2.06 -10.92 -18.78
CA MET A 86 0.72 -10.39 -18.52
C MET A 86 -0.39 -11.29 -19.08
N SER A 87 -0.10 -12.53 -19.47
CA SER A 87 -1.13 -13.41 -20.04
C SER A 87 -2.07 -13.98 -18.95
N PRO A 88 -3.32 -14.32 -19.31
CA PRO A 88 -4.23 -15.00 -18.39
C PRO A 88 -3.65 -16.31 -17.83
N SER A 89 -2.82 -17.03 -18.58
CA SER A 89 -2.17 -18.26 -18.10
C SER A 89 -1.17 -17.99 -16.99
N GLN A 90 -0.39 -16.91 -17.07
CA GLN A 90 0.50 -16.48 -15.99
C GLN A 90 -0.29 -15.95 -14.79
N ALA A 91 -1.33 -15.15 -15.01
CA ALA A 91 -2.20 -14.69 -13.93
C ALA A 91 -2.81 -15.88 -13.15
N ASN A 92 -3.35 -16.87 -13.86
CA ASN A 92 -3.87 -18.11 -13.29
C ASN A 92 -2.80 -18.94 -12.55
N ARG A 93 -1.55 -18.93 -13.02
CA ARG A 93 -0.44 -19.59 -12.33
C ARG A 93 -0.11 -18.88 -11.01
N LEU A 94 -0.04 -17.55 -11.03
CA LEU A 94 0.32 -16.73 -9.86
C LEU A 94 -0.68 -16.88 -8.71
N VAL A 95 -1.99 -16.87 -9.01
CA VAL A 95 -3.01 -17.01 -7.96
C VAL A 95 -3.07 -18.40 -7.34
N ARG A 96 -2.50 -19.42 -8.00
CA ARG A 96 -2.39 -20.80 -7.49
C ARG A 96 -1.12 -21.05 -6.68
N LEU A 97 -0.19 -20.10 -6.63
CA LEU A 97 0.98 -20.24 -5.80
C LEU A 97 0.55 -20.30 -4.33
N PRO A 98 1.09 -21.25 -3.55
CA PRO A 98 0.91 -21.20 -2.10
C PRO A 98 1.38 -19.82 -1.67
N HIS A 99 0.54 -19.10 -0.92
CA HIS A 99 0.69 -17.72 -0.43
C HIS A 99 -0.15 -16.62 -1.10
N GLY A 100 -0.76 -16.85 -2.28
CA GLY A 100 -1.96 -16.12 -2.76
C GLY A 100 -1.98 -14.58 -2.64
N ASP A 101 -0.82 -13.95 -2.50
CA ASP A 101 -0.63 -12.51 -2.25
C ASP A 101 -0.47 -11.72 -3.55
N ALA A 102 -0.23 -12.44 -4.64
CA ALA A 102 -0.18 -11.89 -5.98
C ALA A 102 -1.57 -11.38 -6.39
N LEU A 103 -1.62 -10.07 -6.67
CA LEU A 103 -2.75 -9.41 -7.31
C LEU A 103 -2.40 -9.14 -8.79
N PRO A 104 -2.53 -10.13 -9.70
CA PRO A 104 -2.25 -9.89 -11.10
C PRO A 104 -3.17 -8.81 -11.68
N THR A 105 -2.61 -7.97 -12.56
CA THR A 105 -3.35 -6.91 -13.26
C THR A 105 -4.33 -7.47 -14.28
N VAL A 106 -4.03 -8.65 -14.84
CA VAL A 106 -4.93 -9.37 -15.73
C VAL A 106 -5.78 -10.32 -14.89
N ALA A 107 -7.10 -10.26 -15.09
CA ALA A 107 -8.04 -11.13 -14.41
C ALA A 107 -7.65 -12.59 -14.65
N ALA A 108 -7.33 -13.31 -13.58
CA ALA A 108 -7.19 -14.75 -13.61
C ALA A 108 -8.60 -15.37 -13.59
N ASP A 109 -8.88 -16.35 -14.45
CA ASP A 109 -10.13 -17.13 -14.39
C ASP A 109 -10.31 -17.81 -13.02
N ALA A 110 -9.17 -18.14 -12.38
CA ALA A 110 -9.07 -18.73 -11.05
C ALA A 110 -9.01 -17.72 -9.89
N ALA A 111 -9.14 -16.41 -10.15
CA ALA A 111 -9.57 -15.48 -9.10
C ALA A 111 -11.04 -15.79 -8.79
N ALA A 112 -11.26 -16.93 -8.15
CA ALA A 112 -12.57 -17.39 -7.75
C ALA A 112 -13.22 -16.26 -6.96
N ALA A 113 -14.48 -15.95 -7.25
CA ALA A 113 -15.25 -14.96 -6.51
C ALA A 113 -15.23 -15.20 -4.98
N ASP A 114 -14.89 -16.43 -4.56
CA ASP A 114 -14.77 -16.89 -3.18
C ASP A 114 -13.34 -16.88 -2.60
N SER A 115 -12.30 -16.45 -3.34
CA SER A 115 -10.97 -16.30 -2.75
C SER A 115 -10.93 -15.08 -1.81
N ARG A 116 -10.21 -15.20 -0.69
CA ARG A 116 -9.99 -14.05 0.22
C ARG A 116 -9.31 -12.86 -0.47
N SER A 117 -8.58 -13.11 -1.57
CA SER A 117 -7.96 -12.07 -2.41
C SER A 117 -8.96 -11.33 -3.31
N ALA A 118 -10.15 -11.88 -3.58
CA ALA A 118 -11.16 -11.24 -4.42
C ALA A 118 -11.62 -9.88 -3.85
N VAL A 119 -11.50 -9.68 -2.52
CA VAL A 119 -11.85 -8.43 -1.84
C VAL A 119 -11.03 -7.25 -2.37
N PHE A 120 -9.76 -7.46 -2.73
CA PHE A 120 -8.88 -6.41 -3.28
C PHE A 120 -9.28 -5.94 -4.69
N TYR A 121 -10.16 -6.69 -5.37
CA TYR A 121 -10.69 -6.34 -6.69
C TYR A 121 -12.10 -5.75 -6.65
N ARG A 122 -12.73 -5.68 -5.46
CA ARG A 122 -14.12 -5.19 -5.33
C ARG A 122 -14.23 -3.67 -5.34
N ALA A 123 -13.17 -2.97 -4.95
CA ALA A 123 -13.19 -1.52 -4.91
C ALA A 123 -13.02 -0.93 -6.30
N GLU A 124 -13.78 0.12 -6.60
CA GLU A 124 -13.52 0.93 -7.78
C GLU A 124 -12.26 1.76 -7.54
N VAL A 125 -11.39 1.77 -8.55
CA VAL A 125 -10.20 2.63 -8.57
C VAL A 125 -10.59 3.91 -9.32
N ASP A 126 -10.39 5.06 -8.69
CA ASP A 126 -10.47 6.37 -9.36
C ASP A 126 -9.11 6.69 -10.01
N PRO A 127 -8.98 6.58 -11.35
CA PRO A 127 -7.70 6.78 -12.02
C PRO A 127 -7.18 8.21 -11.86
N SER A 128 -8.07 9.19 -11.71
CA SER A 128 -7.69 10.60 -11.53
C SER A 128 -6.97 10.77 -10.19
N ARG A 129 -7.50 10.17 -9.12
CA ARG A 129 -6.84 10.18 -7.80
C ARG A 129 -5.48 9.49 -7.82
N VAL A 130 -5.35 8.39 -8.57
CA VAL A 130 -4.07 7.67 -8.73
C VAL A 130 -3.05 8.57 -9.45
N LEU A 131 -3.44 9.21 -10.55
CA LEU A 131 -2.58 10.13 -11.29
C LEU A 131 -2.21 11.36 -10.47
N ASP A 132 -3.15 11.93 -9.74
CA ASP A 132 -2.90 13.07 -8.84
C ASP A 132 -1.93 12.68 -7.72
N ALA A 133 -2.08 11.48 -7.15
CA ALA A 133 -1.14 10.97 -6.15
C ALA A 133 0.26 10.77 -6.73
N ALA A 134 0.37 10.20 -7.93
CA ALA A 134 1.64 10.03 -8.63
C ALA A 134 2.31 11.39 -8.92
N ALA A 135 1.55 12.37 -9.41
CA ALA A 135 2.03 13.72 -9.69
C ALA A 135 2.51 14.43 -8.40
N ARG A 136 1.71 14.36 -7.32
CA ARG A 136 2.12 14.87 -6.00
C ARG A 136 3.40 14.22 -5.51
N ASN A 137 3.52 12.89 -5.61
CA ASN A 137 4.71 12.17 -5.16
C ASN A 137 5.96 12.49 -6.00
N ALA A 138 5.81 12.85 -7.28
CA ALA A 138 6.91 13.28 -8.12
C ALA A 138 7.40 14.70 -7.77
N ASP A 139 6.52 15.57 -7.29
CA ASP A 139 6.84 16.95 -6.91
C ASP A 139 7.89 17.02 -5.78
N PRO A 140 9.09 17.59 -6.02
CA PRO A 140 10.11 17.76 -4.99
C PRO A 140 9.64 18.60 -3.79
N SER A 141 8.75 19.56 -4.00
CA SER A 141 8.22 20.43 -2.94
C SER A 141 7.30 19.65 -2.01
N TYR A 142 6.40 18.84 -2.58
CA TYR A 142 5.57 17.92 -1.80
C TYR A 142 6.43 16.94 -0.99
N ARG A 143 7.43 16.31 -1.62
CA ARG A 143 8.33 15.36 -0.92
C ARG A 143 9.08 16.00 0.25
N ARG A 144 9.53 17.25 0.11
CA ARG A 144 10.16 17.99 1.22
C ARG A 144 9.21 18.20 2.39
N VAL A 145 7.99 18.67 2.11
CA VAL A 145 6.97 18.88 3.15
C VAL A 145 6.59 17.55 3.82
N ALA A 146 6.32 16.51 3.04
CA ALA A 146 5.98 15.19 3.54
C ALA A 146 7.09 14.61 4.43
N SER A 147 8.36 14.73 4.02
CA SER A 147 9.50 14.28 4.83
C SER A 147 9.64 15.05 6.15
N ALA A 148 9.43 16.38 6.13
CA ALA A 148 9.47 17.20 7.33
C ALA A 148 8.34 16.85 8.32
N ILE A 149 7.13 16.60 7.82
CA ILE A 149 5.99 16.14 8.64
C ILE A 149 6.26 14.75 9.19
N TRP A 150 6.72 13.81 8.37
CA TRP A 150 7.03 12.43 8.80
C TRP A 150 8.07 12.40 9.92
N THR A 151 9.12 13.20 9.79
CA THR A 151 10.17 13.33 10.81
C THR A 151 9.60 13.89 12.12
N GLU A 152 8.78 14.95 12.04
CA GLU A 152 8.15 15.57 13.20
C GLU A 152 7.19 14.61 13.91
N ALA A 153 6.37 13.87 13.15
CA ALA A 153 5.42 12.91 13.67
C ALA A 153 6.13 11.76 14.40
N ASN A 154 7.16 11.17 13.78
CA ASN A 154 7.94 10.10 14.40
C ASN A 154 8.66 10.56 15.66
N GLY A 155 9.20 11.79 15.67
CA GLY A 155 9.84 12.36 16.85
C GLY A 155 8.91 12.55 18.04
N ARG A 156 7.58 12.59 17.81
CA ARG A 156 6.55 12.82 18.83
C ARG A 156 5.72 11.59 19.16
N MET A 157 5.89 10.50 18.41
CA MET A 157 5.05 9.30 18.55
C MET A 157 5.12 8.69 19.94
N GLN A 158 6.30 8.70 20.57
CA GLN A 158 6.46 8.19 21.94
C GLN A 158 5.64 9.02 22.94
N SER A 159 5.67 10.35 22.85
CA SER A 159 4.88 11.22 23.73
C SER A 159 3.37 11.03 23.53
N LEU A 160 2.93 10.71 22.31
CA LEU A 160 1.54 10.33 22.04
C LEU A 160 1.20 9.00 22.72
N ASN A 161 2.06 7.98 22.57
CA ASN A 161 1.87 6.66 23.19
C ASN A 161 1.88 6.72 24.72
N ASP A 162 2.69 7.61 25.31
CA ASP A 162 2.78 7.82 26.75
C ASP A 162 1.62 8.70 27.29
N GLY A 163 0.75 9.21 26.42
CA GLY A 163 -0.37 10.09 26.79
C GLY A 163 0.05 11.50 27.23
N VAL A 164 1.30 11.90 26.97
CA VAL A 164 1.84 13.23 27.28
C VAL A 164 1.37 14.27 26.25
N LEU A 165 1.22 13.84 24.99
CA LEU A 165 0.72 14.63 23.87
C LEU A 165 -0.64 14.08 23.45
N ASP A 166 -1.62 14.93 23.18
CA ASP A 166 -2.88 14.48 22.60
C ASP A 166 -2.89 14.58 21.05
N VAL A 167 -3.86 13.92 20.42
CA VAL A 167 -3.98 13.91 18.96
C VAL A 167 -4.19 15.32 18.38
N PRO A 168 -5.10 16.16 18.91
CA PRO A 168 -5.26 17.54 18.44
C PRO A 168 -3.98 18.37 18.47
N GLU A 169 -3.20 18.30 19.54
CA GLU A 169 -1.94 19.01 19.69
C GLU A 169 -0.88 18.52 18.70
N LEU A 170 -0.79 17.20 18.49
CA LEU A 170 0.06 16.63 17.45
C LEU A 170 -0.32 17.18 16.07
N LEU A 171 -1.61 17.12 15.69
CA LEU A 171 -2.08 17.60 14.39
C LEU A 171 -1.77 19.09 14.19
N LYS A 172 -1.98 19.91 15.23
CA LYS A 172 -1.63 21.34 15.20
C LYS A 172 -0.13 21.55 14.98
N ALA A 173 0.72 20.77 15.65
CA ALA A 173 2.17 20.85 15.48
C ALA A 173 2.60 20.44 14.06
N LEU A 174 2.03 19.36 13.52
CA LEU A 174 2.31 18.91 12.15
C LEU A 174 1.88 19.95 11.11
N GLN A 175 0.72 20.58 11.29
CA GLN A 175 0.25 21.65 10.40
C GLN A 175 1.16 22.88 10.45
N ALA A 176 1.61 23.28 11.65
CA ALA A 176 2.55 24.39 11.80
C ALA A 176 3.91 24.08 11.12
N LYS A 177 4.40 22.84 11.27
CA LYS A 177 5.62 22.36 10.60
C LYS A 177 5.48 22.41 9.09
N ALA A 178 4.37 21.91 8.55
CA ALA A 178 4.08 21.96 7.12
C ALA A 178 4.09 23.40 6.59
N ALA A 179 3.38 24.31 7.26
CA ALA A 179 3.32 25.72 6.87
C ALA A 179 4.70 26.39 6.91
N GLN A 180 5.54 26.04 7.88
CA GLN A 180 6.92 26.54 7.95
C GLN A 180 7.76 26.03 6.79
N THR A 181 7.74 24.73 6.51
CA THR A 181 8.51 24.14 5.40
C THR A 181 8.10 24.71 4.04
N ILE A 182 6.81 25.00 3.85
CA ILE A 182 6.33 25.68 2.63
C ILE A 182 6.93 27.08 2.50
N ARG A 183 6.91 27.88 3.58
CA ARG A 183 7.51 29.23 3.59
C ARG A 183 9.01 29.19 3.30
N ASP A 184 9.73 28.26 3.91
CA ASP A 184 11.18 28.13 3.73
C ASP A 184 11.54 27.74 2.27
N ALA A 185 10.75 26.86 1.66
CA ALA A 185 10.92 26.47 0.26
C ALA A 185 10.65 27.64 -0.71
N GLN A 186 9.69 28.50 -0.40
CA GLN A 186 9.40 29.70 -1.20
C GLN A 186 10.47 30.79 -1.06
N ALA A 187 11.12 30.89 0.11
CA ALA A 187 12.17 31.88 0.38
C ALA A 187 13.53 31.52 -0.25
N LYS A 188 13.75 30.25 -0.62
CA LYS A 188 14.96 29.75 -1.28
C LYS A 188 14.59 28.92 -2.51
N PRO A 189 14.14 29.54 -3.61
CA PRO A 189 13.92 28.79 -4.84
C PRO A 189 15.26 28.16 -5.27
N GLU A 190 15.27 26.84 -5.42
CA GLU A 190 16.42 26.12 -5.95
C GLU A 190 16.83 26.76 -7.28
N ALA A 191 18.11 27.10 -7.42
CA ALA A 191 18.67 27.51 -8.69
C ALA A 191 18.38 26.38 -9.69
N LYS A 192 17.53 26.67 -10.68
CA LYS A 192 17.31 25.75 -11.80
C LYS A 192 18.68 25.42 -12.42
N PRO A 193 18.98 24.14 -12.70
CA PRO A 193 20.14 23.77 -13.51
C PRO A 193 20.04 24.36 -14.91
#